data_AF-A0A7C7LBU0-F1
#
_entry.id   AF-A0A7C7LBU0-F1
#
_cell.length_a   1.000
_cell.length_b   1.000
_cell.length_c   1.000
_cell.angle_alpha   90.00
_cell.angle_beta   90.00
_cell.angle_gamma   90.00
#
_symmetry.space_group_name_H-M   'P 1'
#
loop_
_entity.id
_entity.type
_entity.pdbx_description
1 polymer ?
#
loop_
_entity_poly.entity_id
_entity_poly.type
_entity_poly.pdbx_seq_one_letter_code
_entity_poly.pdbx_strand_id
1 'polypeptide(L)'
;MSEDGELFLRLGQTFMQEEEWENAENYIKYAIKKGDLDNPGRAWLLLGITRNKKGIEHEKPALFAFKRSTGYEDMESDARRWVRLIEAKQARRESDKIAAAAAEAELADDSIYFY
;
A
#
# COMPACT_ATOMS: atom_id res chain seq x y z
N MET A 1 -21.28 -14.45 -21.66
CA MET A 1 -20.30 -13.44 -21.24
C MET A 1 -19.55 -14.06 -20.08
N SER A 2 -18.24 -14.19 -20.20
CA SER A 2 -17.45 -14.84 -19.15
C SER A 2 -17.23 -13.83 -18.01
N GLU A 3 -17.29 -14.33 -16.77
CA GLU A 3 -16.96 -13.58 -15.55
C GLU A 3 -15.49 -13.84 -15.23
N ASP A 4 -14.61 -13.44 -16.15
CA ASP A 4 -13.16 -13.64 -16.09
C ASP A 4 -12.53 -12.65 -15.11
N GLY A 5 -11.32 -12.92 -14.64
CA GLY A 5 -10.60 -11.98 -13.79
C GLY A 5 -10.38 -10.62 -14.46
N GLU A 6 -10.26 -10.58 -15.78
CA GLU A 6 -10.09 -9.33 -16.54
C GLU A 6 -11.32 -8.41 -16.43
N LEU A 7 -12.53 -8.97 -16.40
CA LEU A 7 -13.75 -8.19 -16.18
C LEU A 7 -13.75 -7.56 -14.77
N PHE A 8 -13.41 -8.36 -13.75
CA PHE A 8 -13.31 -7.85 -12.38
C PHE A 8 -12.19 -6.81 -12.23
N LEU A 9 -11.09 -6.95 -12.97
CA LEU A 9 -10.00 -5.97 -12.94
C LEU A 9 -10.46 -4.63 -13.50
N ARG A 10 -11.19 -4.64 -14.62
CA ARG A 10 -11.78 -3.43 -15.23
C ARG A 10 -12.78 -2.75 -14.31
N LEU A 11 -13.66 -3.52 -13.66
CA LEU A 11 -14.57 -2.96 -12.64
C LEU A 11 -13.79 -2.30 -11.50
N GLY A 12 -12.76 -2.97 -10.99
CA GLY A 12 -11.87 -2.40 -9.99
C GLY A 12 -11.25 -1.06 -10.43
N GLN A 13 -10.80 -0.97 -11.68
CA GLN A 13 -10.26 0.26 -12.26
C GLN A 13 -11.31 1.36 -12.44
N THR A 14 -12.56 1.02 -12.75
CA THR A 14 -13.67 1.99 -12.79
C THR A 14 -13.88 2.59 -11.40
N PHE A 15 -13.99 1.75 -10.36
CA PHE A 15 -14.12 2.24 -8.99
C PHE A 15 -12.88 3.05 -8.53
N MET A 16 -11.67 2.72 -9.01
CA MET A 16 -10.49 3.56 -8.75
C MET A 16 -10.62 4.97 -9.35
N GLN A 17 -11.24 5.09 -10.53
CA GLN A 17 -11.45 6.40 -11.17
C GLN A 17 -12.51 7.23 -10.43
N GLU A 18 -13.48 6.56 -9.81
CA GLU A 18 -14.50 7.18 -8.94
C GLU A 18 -13.99 7.41 -7.51
N GLU A 19 -12.74 7.05 -7.21
CA GLU A 19 -12.15 7.07 -5.87
C GLU A 19 -12.90 6.22 -4.82
N GLU A 20 -13.70 5.27 -5.29
CA GLU A 20 -14.45 4.28 -4.51
C GLU A 20 -13.50 3.14 -4.08
N TRP A 21 -12.54 3.46 -3.20
CA TRP A 21 -11.40 2.59 -2.90
C TRP A 21 -11.77 1.23 -2.31
N GLU A 22 -12.85 1.15 -1.54
CA GLU A 22 -13.33 -0.12 -0.96
C GLU A 22 -13.85 -1.06 -2.06
N ASN A 23 -14.69 -0.54 -2.97
CA ASN A 23 -15.19 -1.30 -4.10
C ASN A 23 -14.04 -1.69 -5.04
N ALA A 24 -13.14 -0.76 -5.34
CA ALA A 24 -11.95 -1.02 -6.12
C ALA A 24 -11.12 -2.18 -5.52
N GLU A 25 -10.86 -2.17 -4.21
CA GLU A 25 -10.10 -3.23 -3.54
C GLU A 25 -10.82 -4.58 -3.69
N ASN A 26 -12.14 -4.60 -3.47
CA ASN A 26 -12.91 -5.84 -3.52
C ASN A 26 -12.90 -6.46 -4.92
N TYR A 27 -13.14 -5.67 -5.96
CA TYR A 27 -13.13 -6.17 -7.34
C TYR A 27 -11.73 -6.56 -7.83
N ILE A 28 -10.68 -5.82 -7.47
CA ILE A 28 -9.30 -6.21 -7.81
C ILE A 28 -8.92 -7.52 -7.10
N LYS A 29 -9.34 -7.72 -5.84
CA LYS A 29 -9.14 -9.00 -5.14
C LYS A 29 -9.88 -10.15 -5.82
N TYR A 30 -11.10 -9.91 -6.31
CA TYR A 30 -11.83 -10.91 -7.08
C TYR A 30 -11.14 -11.23 -8.40
N ALA A 31 -10.61 -10.23 -9.11
CA ALA A 31 -9.82 -10.42 -10.31
C ALA A 31 -8.61 -11.34 -10.07
N ILE A 32 -7.83 -11.05 -9.03
CA ILE A 32 -6.66 -11.86 -8.64
C ILE A 32 -7.05 -13.28 -8.25
N LYS A 33 -8.14 -13.43 -7.48
CA LYS A 33 -8.62 -14.74 -7.02
C LYS A 33 -9.15 -15.59 -8.19
N LYS A 34 -9.84 -14.95 -9.13
CA LYS A 34 -10.43 -15.62 -10.29
C LYS A 34 -9.34 -16.11 -11.24
N GLY A 35 -8.25 -15.36 -11.41
CA GLY A 35 -7.23 -15.67 -12.40
C GLY A 35 -7.65 -15.21 -13.79
N ASP A 36 -7.13 -15.85 -14.84
CA ASP A 36 -7.41 -15.49 -16.25
C ASP A 36 -7.14 -14.00 -16.53
N LEU A 37 -6.02 -13.52 -15.99
CA LEU A 37 -5.54 -12.15 -16.17
C LEU A 37 -4.43 -12.17 -17.21
N ASP A 38 -4.58 -11.33 -18.24
CA ASP A 38 -3.50 -11.07 -19.21
C ASP A 38 -2.25 -10.54 -18.50
N ASN A 39 -2.45 -9.78 -17.42
CA ASN A 39 -1.38 -9.23 -16.61
C ASN A 39 -1.69 -9.32 -15.11
N PRO A 40 -1.32 -10.43 -14.45
CA PRO A 40 -1.52 -10.57 -13.01
C PRO A 40 -0.68 -9.58 -12.19
N GLY A 41 0.47 -9.16 -12.69
CA GLY A 41 1.33 -8.14 -12.05
C GLY A 41 0.64 -6.80 -11.93
N ARG A 42 -0.09 -6.38 -12.97
CA ARG A 42 -0.88 -5.14 -13.01
C ARG A 42 -1.99 -5.16 -11.99
N ALA A 43 -2.67 -6.29 -11.82
CA ALA A 43 -3.70 -6.43 -10.79
C ALA A 43 -3.11 -6.23 -9.38
N TRP A 44 -1.94 -6.80 -9.10
CA TRP A 44 -1.23 -6.57 -7.83
C TRP A 44 -0.78 -5.11 -7.66
N LEU A 45 -0.30 -4.47 -8.73
CA LEU A 45 0.09 -3.06 -8.71
C LEU A 45 -1.10 -2.16 -8.34
N LEU A 46 -2.24 -2.37 -9.03
CA LEU A 46 -3.46 -1.60 -8.80
C LEU A 46 -4.02 -1.84 -7.39
N LEU A 47 -3.97 -3.08 -6.88
CA LEU A 47 -4.35 -3.37 -5.49
C LEU A 47 -3.50 -2.58 -4.49
N GLY A 48 -2.19 -2.48 -4.74
CA GLY A 48 -1.29 -1.67 -3.92
C GLY A 48 -1.66 -0.19 -3.94
N ILE A 49 -1.93 0.37 -5.13
CA ILE A 49 -2.33 1.77 -5.29
C ILE A 49 -3.63 2.05 -4.55
N THR A 50 -4.66 1.22 -4.77
CA THR A 50 -5.97 1.34 -4.13
C THR A 50 -5.84 1.33 -2.61
N ARG A 51 -5.09 0.37 -2.05
CA ARG A 51 -4.88 0.30 -0.59
C ARG A 51 -4.09 1.49 -0.06
N ASN A 52 -3.07 1.94 -0.79
CA ASN A 52 -2.33 3.13 -0.38
C ASN A 52 -3.21 4.39 -0.36
N LYS A 53 -4.22 4.47 -1.23
CA LYS A 53 -5.19 5.58 -1.26
C LYS A 53 -6.16 5.56 -0.07
N LYS A 54 -6.42 4.40 0.54
CA LYS A 54 -7.24 4.25 1.77
C LYS A 54 -6.56 4.81 3.04
N GLY A 55 -5.28 5.19 2.96
CA GLY A 55 -4.57 5.85 4.07
C GLY A 55 -3.61 4.94 4.84
N ILE A 56 -3.05 5.48 5.92
CA ILE A 56 -1.88 4.92 6.62
C ILE A 56 -2.13 3.55 7.24
N GLU A 57 -3.36 3.30 7.71
CA GLU A 57 -3.80 2.00 8.25
C GLU A 57 -3.72 0.88 7.20
N HIS A 58 -3.83 1.23 5.92
CA HIS A 58 -3.76 0.30 4.79
C HIS A 58 -2.36 0.25 4.13
N GLU A 59 -1.36 0.91 4.72
CA GLU A 59 -0.02 0.98 4.13
C GLU A 59 0.71 -0.38 4.14
N LYS A 60 0.57 -1.19 5.19
CA LYS A 60 1.10 -2.55 5.25
C LYS A 60 0.50 -3.47 4.15
N PRO A 61 -0.85 -3.58 4.02
CA PRO A 61 -1.42 -4.38 2.95
C PRO A 61 -1.17 -3.81 1.55
N ALA A 62 -0.95 -2.50 1.40
CA ALA A 62 -0.48 -1.90 0.16
C ALA A 62 0.94 -2.35 -0.19
N LEU A 63 1.87 -2.27 0.76
CA LEU A 63 3.26 -2.71 0.60
C LEU A 63 3.34 -4.19 0.20
N PHE A 64 2.51 -5.03 0.82
CA PHE A 64 2.40 -6.44 0.45
C PHE A 64 2.02 -6.61 -1.04
N ALA A 65 1.00 -5.89 -1.52
CA ALA A 65 0.55 -5.98 -2.90
C ALA A 65 1.61 -5.47 -3.88
N PHE A 66 2.29 -4.37 -3.57
CA PHE A 66 3.42 -3.90 -4.37
C PHE A 66 4.56 -4.91 -4.43
N LYS A 67 4.93 -5.52 -3.29
CA LYS A 67 5.96 -6.58 -3.27
C LYS A 67 5.57 -7.78 -4.12
N ARG A 68 4.29 -8.18 -4.13
CA ARG A 68 3.79 -9.21 -5.06
C ARG A 68 3.95 -8.79 -6.53
N SER A 69 3.62 -7.54 -6.84
CA SER A 69 3.77 -7.00 -8.20
C SER A 69 5.23 -6.95 -8.67
N THR A 70 6.22 -6.82 -7.76
CA THR A 70 7.65 -6.88 -8.15
C THR A 70 8.10 -8.22 -8.72
N GLY A 71 7.31 -9.29 -8.55
CA GLY A 71 7.60 -10.60 -9.16
C GLY A 71 7.26 -10.70 -10.65
N TYR A 72 6.70 -9.64 -11.24
CA TYR A 72 6.30 -9.58 -12.65
C TYR A 72 7.19 -8.57 -13.38
N GLU A 73 7.91 -9.04 -14.39
CA GLU A 73 8.97 -8.28 -15.08
C GLU A 73 8.48 -6.93 -15.63
N ASP A 74 7.30 -6.93 -16.24
CA ASP A 74 6.67 -5.75 -16.82
C ASP A 74 6.23 -4.71 -15.78
N MET A 75 5.95 -5.14 -14.56
CA MET A 75 5.48 -4.28 -13.47
C MET A 75 6.56 -3.98 -12.42
N GLU A 76 7.72 -4.63 -12.51
CA GLU A 76 8.75 -4.63 -11.48
C GLU A 76 9.22 -3.21 -11.15
N SER A 77 9.54 -2.42 -12.18
CA SER A 77 10.07 -1.06 -12.02
C SER A 77 9.08 -0.15 -11.26
N ASP A 78 7.82 -0.16 -11.69
CA ASP A 78 6.76 0.66 -11.09
C ASP A 78 6.46 0.20 -9.66
N ALA A 79 6.34 -1.10 -9.44
CA ALA A 79 6.11 -1.68 -8.12
C ALA A 79 7.25 -1.36 -7.15
N ARG A 80 8.51 -1.48 -7.58
CA ARG A 80 9.68 -1.13 -6.75
C ARG A 80 9.71 0.35 -6.38
N ARG A 81 9.23 1.24 -7.26
CA ARG A 81 9.13 2.66 -6.94
C ARG A 81 8.15 2.90 -5.78
N TRP A 82 7.01 2.24 -5.78
CA TRP A 82 6.04 2.29 -4.68
C TRP A 82 6.58 1.70 -3.38
N VAL A 83 7.25 0.55 -3.45
CA VAL A 83 7.89 -0.09 -2.28
C VAL A 83 8.86 0.89 -1.62
N ARG A 84 9.80 1.47 -2.37
CA ARG A 84 10.78 2.44 -1.84
C ARG A 84 10.11 3.66 -1.22
N LEU A 85 9.05 4.18 -1.84
CA LEU A 85 8.33 5.35 -1.34
C LEU A 85 7.66 5.07 0.00
N ILE A 86 7.02 3.90 0.17
CA ILE A 86 6.37 3.52 1.42
C ILE A 86 7.41 3.25 2.51
N GLU A 87 8.47 2.50 2.19
CA GLU A 87 9.52 2.16 3.15
C GLU A 87 10.25 3.43 3.65
N ALA A 88 10.50 4.41 2.77
CA ALA A 88 11.08 5.70 3.16
C ALA A 88 10.15 6.49 4.10
N LYS A 89 8.84 6.51 3.85
CA LYS A 89 7.86 7.14 4.75
C LYS A 89 7.80 6.45 6.11
N GLN A 90 7.90 5.13 6.14
CA GLN A 90 7.95 4.35 7.38
C GLN A 90 9.20 4.67 8.20
N ALA A 91 10.37 4.64 7.57
CA ALA A 91 11.64 4.94 8.22
C ALA A 91 11.66 6.35 8.80
N ARG A 92 11.14 7.34 8.07
CA ARG A 92 11.05 8.73 8.56
C ARG A 92 10.15 8.84 9.79
N ARG A 93 8.92 8.28 9.74
CA ARG A 93 8.01 8.33 10.88
C ARG A 93 8.56 7.61 12.11
N GLU A 94 9.29 6.52 11.91
CA GLU A 94 9.94 5.82 13.02
C GLU A 94 11.05 6.66 13.64
N SER A 95 11.89 7.28 12.82
CA SER A 95 12.90 8.23 13.29
C SER A 95 12.28 9.40 14.06
N ASP A 96 11.19 9.97 13.54
CA ASP A 96 10.49 11.10 14.19
C ASP A 96 9.91 10.69 15.55
N LYS A 97 9.36 9.46 15.67
CA LYS A 97 8.87 8.92 16.95
C LYS A 97 9.98 8.70 17.95
N ILE A 98 11.11 8.15 17.51
CA ILE A 98 12.28 7.93 18.38
C ILE A 98 12.82 9.26 18.88
N ALA A 99 12.93 10.26 18.00
CA ALA A 99 13.37 11.60 18.38
C ALA A 99 12.42 12.27 19.38
N ALA A 100 11.10 12.15 19.15
CA ALA A 100 10.10 12.67 20.08
C ALA A 100 10.17 12.00 21.46
N ALA A 101 10.29 10.68 21.49
CA ALA A 101 10.42 9.92 22.74
C ALA A 101 11.73 10.24 23.49
N ALA A 102 12.83 10.45 22.77
CA ALA A 102 14.10 10.85 23.36
C ALA A 102 14.02 12.27 23.98
N ALA A 103 13.41 13.22 23.28
CA ALA A 103 13.20 14.57 23.80
C ALA A 103 12.28 14.61 25.03
N GLU A 104 11.23 13.79 25.04
CA GLU A 104 10.34 13.63 26.20
C GLU A 104 11.09 13.04 27.40
N ALA A 105 11.95 12.06 27.19
CA ALA A 105 12.75 11.46 28.25
C ALA A 105 13.77 12.44 28.86
N GLU A 106 14.42 13.26 28.02
CA GLU A 106 15.36 14.31 28.47
C GLU A 106 14.65 15.37 29.33
N LEU A 107 13.48 15.84 28.90
CA LEU A 107 12.67 16.78 29.69
C LEU A 107 12.20 16.19 31.02
N ALA A 108 11.87 14.89 31.03
CA ALA A 108 11.47 14.20 32.26
C ALA A 108 12.63 14.06 33.25
N ASP A 109 13.86 13.76 32.78
CA ASP A 109 15.05 13.67 33.62
C ASP A 109 15.42 15.03 34.24
N ASP A 110 15.43 16.10 33.43
CA ASP A 110 15.70 17.45 33.93
C ASP A 110 14.69 17.90 34.99
N SER A 111 13.41 17.50 34.86
CA SER A 111 12.36 17.85 35.83
C SER A 111 12.54 17.21 37.22
N ILE A 112 13.31 16.13 37.32
CA ILE A 112 13.55 15.40 38.58
C ILE A 112 14.60 16.12 39.44
N TYR A 113 15.46 16.96 38.85
CA TYR A 113 16.52 17.68 39.57
C TYR A 113 16.11 19.07 40.11
N PHE A 114 14.86 19.50 39.93
CA PHE A 114 14.35 20.81 40.38
C PHE A 114 13.52 20.78 41.69
N TYR A 115 13.60 19.73 42.50
CA TYR A 115 12.95 19.64 43.83
C TYR A 115 13.92 19.70 45.00
#